data_AF-A0A2N9XLD2-F1
#
_entry.id   AF-A0A2N9XLD2-F1
#
_cell.length_a   1.000
_cell.length_b   1.000
_cell.length_c   1.000
_cell.angle_alpha   90.00
_cell.angle_beta   90.00
_cell.angle_gamma   90.00
#
_symmetry.space_group_name_H-M   'P 1'
#
loop_
_entity.id
_entity.type
_entity.pdbx_description
1 polymer ?
#
loop_
_entity_poly.entity_id
_entity_poly.type
_entity_poly.pdbx_seq_one_letter_code
_entity_poly.pdbx_strand_id
1 'polypeptide(L)'
;MPKKKAEKKSNTNSDLQLKLQKEHYRYLLISSFFKTLRCFFICAGITGCVYFLAGKTTIANLSAIVTTSTEKVSNVYKYVIIVLFILLIFAVLWAIIERQLRKRKVIEMSERIVSLEKLIDKNRSSSYLNKDGSTRKEDKRDV
;
A
#
# COMPACT_ATOMS: atom_id res chain seq x y z
N MET A 1 -19.14 -32.08 -39.21
CA MET A 1 -19.30 -32.03 -37.73
C MET A 1 -18.40 -31.01 -36.96
N PRO A 2 -17.90 -29.88 -37.51
CA PRO A 2 -17.03 -28.96 -36.74
C PRO A 2 -17.77 -27.90 -35.88
N LYS A 3 -19.05 -27.60 -36.14
CA LYS A 3 -19.77 -26.47 -35.51
C LYS A 3 -19.93 -26.59 -33.98
N LYS A 4 -20.21 -27.79 -33.45
CA LYS A 4 -20.40 -28.00 -32.00
C LYS A 4 -19.13 -27.77 -31.15
N LYS A 5 -17.93 -27.92 -31.72
CA LYS A 5 -16.67 -27.68 -30.99
C LYS A 5 -16.33 -26.19 -30.89
N ALA A 6 -16.68 -25.39 -31.90
CA ALA A 6 -16.45 -23.95 -31.89
C ALA A 6 -17.36 -23.22 -30.88
N GLU A 7 -18.63 -23.61 -30.83
CA GLU A 7 -19.64 -23.01 -29.95
C GLU A 7 -19.34 -23.27 -28.46
N LYS A 8 -18.91 -24.50 -28.11
CA LYS A 8 -18.52 -24.84 -26.74
C LYS A 8 -17.29 -24.05 -26.27
N LYS A 9 -16.32 -23.78 -27.16
CA LYS A 9 -15.10 -23.02 -26.86
C LYS A 9 -15.37 -21.52 -26.67
N SER A 10 -16.37 -20.99 -27.38
CA SER A 10 -16.84 -19.60 -27.22
C SER A 10 -17.45 -19.35 -25.83
N ASN A 11 -18.37 -20.21 -25.38
CA ASN A 11 -19.01 -20.06 -24.07
C ASN A 11 -18.03 -20.21 -22.90
N THR A 12 -17.02 -21.08 -23.02
CA THR A 12 -16.00 -21.21 -21.98
C THR A 12 -15.14 -19.94 -21.83
N ASN A 13 -14.83 -19.26 -22.93
CA ASN A 13 -14.06 -18.02 -22.89
C ASN A 13 -14.87 -16.85 -22.29
N SER A 14 -16.16 -16.73 -22.60
CA SER A 14 -17.02 -15.69 -22.01
C SER A 14 -17.20 -15.87 -20.50
N ASP A 15 -17.39 -17.12 -20.04
CA ASP A 15 -17.48 -17.42 -18.60
C ASP A 15 -16.16 -17.13 -17.86
N LEU A 16 -15.02 -17.41 -18.50
CA LEU A 16 -13.71 -17.11 -17.92
C LEU A 16 -13.49 -15.59 -17.79
N GLN A 17 -13.88 -14.81 -18.81
CA GLN A 17 -13.81 -13.35 -18.76
C GLN A 17 -14.71 -12.77 -17.67
N LEU A 18 -15.91 -13.31 -17.51
CA LEU A 18 -16.86 -12.85 -16.49
C LEU A 18 -16.37 -13.14 -15.06
N LYS A 19 -15.70 -14.28 -14.85
CA LYS A 19 -15.02 -14.62 -13.59
C LYS A 19 -13.86 -13.67 -13.30
N LEU A 20 -13.01 -13.39 -14.28
CA LEU A 20 -11.89 -12.45 -14.14
C LEU A 20 -12.38 -11.02 -13.83
N GLN A 21 -13.46 -10.58 -14.48
CA GLN A 21 -14.04 -9.26 -14.24
C GLN A 21 -14.60 -9.12 -12.81
N LYS A 22 -15.26 -10.16 -12.29
CA LYS A 22 -15.72 -10.18 -10.88
C LYS A 22 -14.56 -10.09 -9.90
N GLU A 23 -13.48 -10.84 -10.12
CA GLU A 23 -12.30 -10.79 -9.25
C GLU A 23 -11.60 -9.43 -9.30
N HIS A 24 -11.49 -8.81 -10.48
CA HIS A 24 -10.98 -7.44 -10.61
C HIS A 24 -11.85 -6.42 -9.87
N TYR A 25 -13.17 -6.54 -9.93
CA TYR A 25 -14.08 -5.63 -9.23
C TYR A 25 -13.96 -5.76 -7.70
N ARG A 26 -13.82 -6.99 -7.18
CA ARG A 26 -13.57 -7.22 -5.74
C ARG A 26 -12.25 -6.59 -5.29
N TYR A 27 -11.19 -6.75 -6.07
CA TYR A 27 -9.89 -6.13 -5.78
C TYR A 27 -9.95 -4.59 -5.79
N LEU A 28 -10.65 -4.00 -6.75
CA LEU A 28 -10.88 -2.55 -6.84
C LEU A 28 -11.68 -2.00 -5.65
N LEU A 29 -12.73 -2.70 -5.22
CA LEU A 29 -13.52 -2.33 -4.05
C LEU A 29 -12.68 -2.37 -2.76
N ILE A 30 -11.96 -3.47 -2.55
CA ILE A 30 -11.11 -3.65 -1.36
C ILE A 30 -10.02 -2.57 -1.32
N SER A 31 -9.33 -2.35 -2.44
CA SER A 31 -8.26 -1.33 -2.50
C SER A 31 -8.79 0.10 -2.33
N SER A 32 -9.99 0.40 -2.83
CA SER A 32 -10.63 1.70 -2.64
C SER A 32 -11.07 1.90 -1.20
N PHE A 33 -11.60 0.85 -0.55
CA PHE A 33 -12.00 0.88 0.85
C PHE A 33 -10.81 1.15 1.79
N PHE A 34 -9.64 0.55 1.52
CA PHE A 34 -8.43 0.85 2.29
C PHE A 34 -7.95 2.30 2.11
N LYS A 35 -8.11 2.89 0.92
CA LYS A 35 -7.77 4.30 0.68
C LYS A 35 -8.71 5.24 1.45
N THR A 36 -10.02 4.98 1.42
CA THR A 36 -11.01 5.79 2.15
C THR A 36 -10.84 5.64 3.65
N LEU A 37 -10.59 4.42 4.14
CA LEU A 37 -10.35 4.13 5.55
C LEU A 37 -9.10 4.88 6.05
N ARG A 38 -8.01 4.86 5.27
CA ARG A 38 -6.79 5.60 5.60
C ARG A 38 -7.05 7.10 5.70
N CYS A 39 -7.80 7.67 4.75
CA CYS A 39 -8.17 9.08 4.76
C CYS A 39 -8.97 9.42 6.03
N PHE A 40 -9.97 8.59 6.35
CA PHE A 40 -10.81 8.75 7.53
C PHE A 40 -9.99 8.76 8.84
N PHE A 41 -9.07 7.80 9.03
CA PHE A 41 -8.21 7.77 10.22
C PHE A 41 -7.29 8.99 10.34
N ILE A 42 -6.76 9.48 9.22
CA ILE A 42 -5.92 10.69 9.21
C ILE A 42 -6.76 11.91 9.61
N CYS A 43 -7.94 12.09 9.00
CA CYS A 43 -8.84 13.18 9.35
C CYS A 43 -9.29 13.12 10.81
N ALA A 44 -9.71 11.94 11.28
CA ALA A 44 -10.12 11.70 12.67
C ALA A 44 -8.98 12.01 13.65
N GLY A 45 -7.75 11.58 13.33
CA GLY A 45 -6.56 11.87 14.11
C GLY A 45 -6.27 13.37 14.19
N ILE A 46 -6.30 14.09 13.06
CA ILE A 46 -6.11 15.54 13.03
C ILE A 46 -7.19 16.26 13.86
N THR A 47 -8.46 15.89 13.68
CA THR A 47 -9.56 16.50 14.45
C THR A 47 -9.43 16.22 15.95
N GLY A 48 -8.98 15.01 16.33
CA GLY A 48 -8.71 14.66 17.72
C GLY A 48 -7.58 15.49 18.30
N CYS A 49 -6.45 15.60 17.59
CA CYS A 49 -5.32 16.44 18.00
C CYS A 49 -5.75 17.90 18.18
N VAL A 50 -6.50 18.45 17.23
CA VAL A 50 -7.02 19.83 17.31
C VAL A 50 -7.97 19.98 18.50
N TYR A 51 -8.85 19.01 18.75
CA TYR A 51 -9.78 19.04 19.89
C TYR A 51 -9.04 19.04 21.25
N PHE A 52 -8.01 18.19 21.41
CA PHE A 52 -7.19 18.16 22.63
C PHE A 52 -6.28 19.40 22.77
N LEU A 53 -5.79 19.98 21.66
CA LEU A 53 -5.01 21.23 21.67
C LEU A 53 -5.87 22.47 21.91
N ALA A 54 -7.13 22.48 21.45
CA ALA A 54 -8.05 23.62 21.57
C ALA A 54 -8.55 23.88 23.01
N GLY A 55 -8.10 23.08 23.97
CA GLY A 55 -7.74 23.58 25.29
C GLY A 55 -8.80 24.38 26.05
N LYS A 56 -9.75 23.69 26.69
CA LYS A 56 -10.35 24.17 27.95
C LYS A 56 -9.74 23.49 29.19
N THR A 57 -9.06 22.35 29.02
CA THR A 57 -8.53 21.55 30.13
C THR A 57 -7.01 21.49 30.17
N THR A 58 -6.31 21.72 29.06
CA THR A 58 -4.89 21.42 28.92
C THR A 58 -3.98 22.42 29.65
N ILE A 59 -4.22 23.72 29.57
CA ILE A 59 -3.29 24.71 30.17
C ILE A 59 -3.39 24.70 31.71
N ALA A 60 -4.61 24.70 32.26
CA ALA A 60 -4.83 24.73 33.71
C ALA A 60 -4.50 23.40 34.41
N ASN A 61 -4.80 22.24 33.79
CA ASN A 61 -4.39 20.96 34.38
C ASN A 61 -2.90 20.67 34.15
N LEU A 62 -2.30 21.04 33.02
CA LEU A 62 -0.87 20.78 32.82
C LEU A 62 -0.03 21.60 33.80
N SER A 63 -0.37 22.88 34.04
CA SER A 63 0.32 23.68 35.07
C SER A 63 0.09 23.12 36.47
N ALA A 64 -1.16 22.79 36.83
CA ALA A 64 -1.49 22.25 38.15
C ALA A 64 -0.81 20.89 38.41
N ILE A 65 -0.83 19.97 37.45
CA ILE A 65 -0.26 18.62 37.59
C ILE A 65 1.28 18.69 37.59
N VAL A 66 1.90 19.56 36.78
CA VAL A 66 3.37 19.76 36.81
C VAL A 66 3.82 20.34 38.15
N THR A 67 3.04 21.22 38.79
CA THR A 67 3.37 21.77 40.11
C THR A 67 3.02 20.86 41.29
N THR A 68 2.06 19.94 41.17
CA THR A 68 1.55 19.13 42.32
C THR A 68 1.84 17.64 42.24
N SER A 69 2.32 17.10 41.11
CA SER A 69 2.45 15.65 40.93
C SER A 69 3.46 15.28 39.84
N THR A 70 4.73 15.63 40.04
CA THR A 70 5.85 15.19 39.18
C THR A 70 5.88 13.67 38.94
N GLU A 71 5.47 12.87 39.92
CA GLU A 71 5.42 11.40 39.80
C GLU A 71 4.30 10.89 38.87
N LYS A 72 3.11 11.51 38.88
CA LYS A 72 1.98 11.06 38.05
C LYS A 72 2.14 11.47 36.58
N VAL A 73 2.74 12.65 36.33
CA VAL A 73 3.10 13.09 34.96
C VAL A 73 4.10 12.12 34.34
N SER A 74 5.12 11.73 35.10
CA SER A 74 6.18 10.81 34.64
C SER A 74 5.62 9.48 34.11
N ASN A 75 4.62 8.90 34.77
CA ASN A 75 4.06 7.62 34.36
C ASN A 75 3.22 7.72 33.07
N VAL A 76 2.41 8.77 32.89
CA VAL A 76 1.63 8.96 31.66
C VAL A 76 2.55 9.13 30.45
N TYR A 77 3.62 9.93 30.57
CA TYR A 77 4.59 10.11 29.49
C TYR A 77 5.32 8.80 29.13
N LYS A 78 5.65 7.95 30.10
CA LYS A 78 6.24 6.63 29.82
C LYS A 78 5.32 5.77 28.95
N TYR A 79 4.03 5.69 29.27
CA TYR A 79 3.08 4.91 28.47
C TYR A 79 2.89 5.49 27.06
N VAL A 80 2.81 6.82 26.93
CA VAL A 80 2.69 7.49 25.62
C VAL A 80 3.93 7.23 24.74
N ILE A 81 5.13 7.32 25.31
CA ILE A 81 6.37 7.06 24.58
C ILE A 81 6.42 5.59 24.10
N ILE A 82 6.01 4.63 24.93
CA ILE A 82 5.97 3.21 24.55
C ILE A 82 5.00 2.99 23.39
N VAL A 83 3.80 3.58 23.44
CA VAL A 83 2.80 3.47 22.36
C VAL A 83 3.34 4.07 21.05
N LEU A 84 3.98 5.24 21.12
CA LEU A 84 4.60 5.88 19.95
C LEU A 84 5.73 5.03 19.36
N PHE A 85 6.55 4.39 20.19
CA PHE A 85 7.60 3.48 19.75
C PHE A 85 7.03 2.25 19.03
N ILE A 86 5.97 1.66 19.59
CA ILE A 86 5.28 0.52 18.96
C ILE A 86 4.73 0.94 17.60
N LEU A 87 4.05 2.09 17.51
CA LEU A 87 3.52 2.62 16.25
C LEU A 87 4.63 2.86 15.21
N LEU A 88 5.78 3.38 15.65
CA LEU A 88 6.95 3.60 14.78
C LEU A 88 7.47 2.27 14.22
N ILE A 89 7.59 1.23 15.06
CA ILE A 89 8.03 -0.10 14.62
C ILE A 89 7.05 -0.67 13.59
N PHE A 90 5.74 -0.58 13.85
CA PHE A 90 4.72 -1.03 12.89
C PHE A 90 4.79 -0.28 11.56
N ALA A 91 5.00 1.04 11.59
CA ALA A 91 5.14 1.83 10.37
C ALA A 91 6.37 1.42 9.54
N VAL A 92 7.51 1.17 10.19
CA VAL A 92 8.73 0.70 9.52
C VAL A 92 8.53 -0.68 8.91
N LEU A 93 7.95 -1.63 9.66
CA LEU A 93 7.65 -2.97 9.15
C LEU A 93 6.71 -2.91 7.94
N TRP A 94 5.66 -2.08 8.03
CA TRP A 94 4.73 -1.89 6.92
C TRP A 94 5.43 -1.32 5.67
N ALA A 95 6.31 -0.34 5.83
CA ALA A 95 7.07 0.24 4.72
C ALA A 95 7.98 -0.80 4.03
N ILE A 96 8.60 -1.71 4.80
CA ILE A 96 9.41 -2.81 4.25
C ILE A 96 8.53 -3.77 3.44
N ILE A 97 7.38 -4.18 3.99
CA ILE A 97 6.44 -5.08 3.30
C ILE A 97 5.94 -4.44 2.00
N GLU A 98 5.54 -3.16 2.05
CA GLU A 98 5.07 -2.43 0.87
C GLU A 98 6.15 -2.36 -0.21
N ARG A 99 7.42 -2.15 0.18
CA ARG A 99 8.56 -2.16 -0.75
C ARG A 99 8.75 -3.53 -1.39
N GLN A 100 8.62 -4.61 -0.64
CA GLN A 100 8.73 -5.97 -1.19
C GLN A 100 7.58 -6.31 -2.14
N LEU A 101 6.34 -5.94 -1.80
CA LEU A 101 5.17 -6.15 -2.65
C LEU A 101 5.28 -5.39 -3.97
N ARG A 102 5.74 -4.13 -3.93
CA ARG A 102 6.03 -3.35 -5.14
C ARG A 102 7.04 -4.04 -6.04
N LYS A 103 8.16 -4.52 -5.49
CA LYS A 103 9.17 -5.25 -6.27
C LYS A 103 8.61 -6.51 -6.92
N ARG A 104 7.86 -7.33 -6.18
CA ARG A 104 7.22 -8.54 -6.71
C ARG A 104 6.27 -8.22 -7.86
N LYS A 105 5.46 -7.16 -7.72
CA LYS A 105 4.54 -6.74 -8.78
C LYS A 105 5.27 -6.27 -10.04
N VAL A 106 6.37 -5.53 -9.88
CA VAL A 106 7.20 -5.08 -11.01
C VAL A 106 7.80 -6.28 -11.76
N ILE A 107 8.32 -7.28 -11.05
CA ILE A 107 8.87 -8.51 -11.65
C ILE A 107 7.79 -9.25 -12.46
N GLU A 108 6.61 -9.46 -11.86
CA GLU A 108 5.48 -10.14 -12.52
C GLU A 108 5.05 -9.40 -13.81
N MET A 109 4.97 -8.07 -13.75
CA MET A 109 4.61 -7.27 -14.93
C MET A 109 5.72 -7.25 -15.98
N SER A 110 6.99 -7.23 -15.57
CA SER A 110 8.13 -7.30 -16.48
C SER A 110 8.12 -8.61 -17.28
N GLU A 111 7.91 -9.75 -16.63
CA GLU A 111 7.82 -11.04 -17.32
C GLU A 111 6.64 -11.09 -18.30
N ARG A 112 5.48 -10.54 -17.91
CA ARG A 112 4.31 -10.46 -18.79
C ARG A 112 4.58 -9.57 -20.01
N ILE A 113 5.19 -8.41 -19.83
CA ILE A 113 5.54 -7.50 -20.93
C ILE A 113 6.48 -8.21 -21.91
N VAL A 114 7.54 -8.87 -21.41
CA VAL A 114 8.48 -9.63 -22.26
C VAL A 114 7.75 -10.72 -23.05
N SER A 115 6.81 -11.43 -22.41
CA SER A 115 6.03 -12.47 -23.10
C SER A 115 5.14 -11.89 -24.22
N LEU A 116 4.52 -10.73 -23.98
CA LEU A 116 3.67 -10.04 -24.95
C LEU A 116 4.50 -9.44 -26.10
N GLU A 117 5.67 -8.88 -25.80
CA GLU A 117 6.59 -8.35 -26.81
C GLU A 117 7.07 -9.45 -27.75
N LYS A 118 7.44 -10.62 -27.22
CA LYS A 118 7.86 -11.79 -28.01
C LYS A 118 6.75 -12.37 -28.90
N LEU A 119 5.48 -12.17 -28.53
CA LEU A 119 4.35 -12.58 -29.37
C LEU A 119 4.18 -11.66 -30.59
N ILE A 120 4.54 -10.38 -30.46
CA ILE A 120 4.44 -9.39 -31.53
C ILE A 120 5.67 -9.49 -32.44
N ASP A 121 6.86 -9.56 -31.86
CA ASP A 121 8.13 -9.66 -32.58
C ASP A 121 9.10 -10.57 -31.81
N LYS A 122 9.42 -11.73 -32.40
CA LYS A 122 10.33 -12.72 -31.80
C LYS A 122 11.76 -12.20 -31.63
N ASN A 123 12.19 -11.24 -32.44
CA ASN A 123 13.55 -10.69 -32.41
C ASN A 123 13.66 -9.42 -31.56
N ARG A 124 12.55 -8.94 -30.98
CA ARG A 124 12.56 -7.77 -30.11
C ARG A 124 13.20 -8.11 -28.78
N SER A 125 14.38 -7.53 -28.52
CA SER A 125 14.93 -7.46 -27.17
C SER A 125 14.06 -6.50 -26.37
N SER A 126 13.47 -7.01 -25.29
CA SER A 126 12.62 -6.20 -24.41
C SER A 126 13.39 -5.00 -23.87
N SER A 127 12.67 -3.89 -23.64
CA SER A 127 13.16 -2.65 -23.02
C SER A 127 14.25 -2.90 -21.98
N TYR A 128 15.38 -2.17 -22.07
CA TYR A 128 16.63 -2.31 -21.30
C TYR A 128 16.50 -2.15 -19.76
N LEU A 129 15.30 -2.24 -19.19
CA LEU A 129 15.09 -2.28 -17.74
C LEU A 129 15.40 -3.65 -17.16
N ASN A 130 16.00 -3.67 -15.96
CA ASN A 130 16.15 -4.91 -15.20
C ASN A 130 14.78 -5.44 -14.75
N LYS A 131 14.71 -6.75 -14.49
CA LYS A 131 13.51 -7.43 -13.96
C LYS A 131 12.94 -6.78 -12.70
N ASP A 132 13.79 -6.09 -11.93
CA ASP A 132 13.42 -5.38 -10.71
C ASP A 132 12.87 -3.97 -10.94
N GLY A 133 12.76 -3.52 -12.20
CA GLY A 133 12.37 -2.15 -12.56
C GLY A 133 13.46 -1.11 -12.29
N SER A 134 14.67 -1.54 -11.92
CA SER A 134 15.83 -0.66 -11.80
C SER A 134 16.43 -0.38 -13.18
N THR A 135 16.87 0.86 -13.39
CA THR A 135 17.74 1.22 -14.51
C THR A 135 19.05 0.42 -14.38
N ARG A 136 19.55 -0.13 -15.50
CA ARG A 136 20.85 -0.80 -15.51
C ARG A 136 21.93 0.14 -14.97
N LYS A 137 22.95 -0.41 -14.30
CA LYS A 137 24.10 0.38 -13.85
C LYS A 137 24.79 1.09 -15.02
N GLU A 138 24.73 0.51 -16.20
CA GLU A 138 25.25 1.04 -17.48
C GLU A 138 24.54 2.32 -17.96
N ASP A 139 23.28 2.53 -17.54
CA ASP A 139 22.43 3.65 -17.99
C ASP A 139 22.14 4.65 -16.85
N LYS A 140 22.72 4.41 -15.67
CA LYS A 140 22.90 5.48 -14.69
C LYS A 140 24.00 6.38 -15.23
N ARG A 141 23.64 7.53 -15.81
CA ARG A 141 24.61 8.63 -15.95
C ARG A 141 25.12 8.96 -14.55
N ASP A 142 26.42 8.85 -14.37
CA ASP A 142 27.12 9.28 -13.18
C ASP A 142 26.77 10.75 -12.91
N VAL A 143 26.06 11.00 -11.81
CA VAL A 143 25.88 12.32 -11.20
C VAL A 143 26.20 12.20 -9.72
#